data_AF-A0A179SWL3-F1
#
_entry.id   AF-A0A179SWL3-F1
#
_cell.length_a   1.000
_cell.length_b   1.000
_cell.length_c   1.000
_cell.angle_alpha   90.00
_cell.angle_beta   90.00
_cell.angle_gamma   90.00
#
_symmetry.space_group_name_H-M   'P 1'
#
loop_
_entity.id
_entity.type
_entity.pdbx_description
1 polymer ?
#
loop_
_entity_poly.entity_id
_entity_poly.type
_entity_poly.pdbx_seq_one_letter_code
_entity_poly.pdbx_strand_id
1 'polypeptide(L)' 'MAKSKARKIREKQVREGKLDVTIRRNDWGGFNPYNRQTKTKKEALTHMQGKHRKNHSQINYDENGSFICRLNCIPII' A
#
# COMPACT_ATOMS: atom_id res chain seq x y z
N MET A 1 1.79 13.10 30.77
CA MET A 1 1.50 11.67 30.59
C MET A 1 2.20 10.86 31.66
N ALA A 2 1.47 10.43 32.70
CA ALA A 2 2.07 9.58 33.73
C ALA A 2 2.35 8.18 33.17
N LYS A 3 3.45 7.54 33.61
CA LYS A 3 3.70 6.13 33.31
C LYS A 3 2.57 5.28 33.87
N SER A 4 2.13 4.26 33.13
CA SER A 4 1.12 3.31 33.62
C SER A 4 1.62 2.56 34.86
N LYS A 5 0.69 2.13 35.72
CA LYS A 5 1.00 1.35 36.93
C LYS A 5 1.83 0.10 36.58
N ALA A 6 1.47 -0.60 35.50
CA ALA A 6 2.18 -1.77 35.01
C ALA A 6 3.63 -1.46 34.60
N ARG A 7 3.90 -0.31 33.96
CA ARG A 7 5.27 0.09 33.60
C ARG A 7 6.11 0.37 34.84
N LYS A 8 5.56 1.05 35.84
CA LYS A 8 6.26 1.33 37.11
C LYS A 8 6.66 0.05 37.86
N ILE A 9 5.78 -0.96 37.85
CA ILE A 9 6.07 -2.27 38.49
C ILE A 9 7.22 -2.98 37.78
N ARG A 10 7.22 -3.01 36.43
CA ARG A 10 8.32 -3.61 35.66
C ARG A 10 9.66 -2.90 35.92
N GLU A 11 9.67 -1.56 35.91
CA GLU A 11 10.87 -0.77 36.21
C GLU A 11 11.37 -1.00 37.65
N LYS A 12 10.48 -1.29 38.61
CA LYS A 12 10.87 -1.71 39.97
C LYS A 12 11.52 -3.09 39.96
N GLN A 13 10.94 -4.07 39.28
CA GLN A 13 11.48 -5.44 39.20
C GLN A 13 12.87 -5.48 38.58
N VAL A 14 13.10 -4.71 37.51
CA VAL A 14 14.42 -4.60 36.87
C VAL A 14 15.46 -3.98 37.83
N ARG A 15 15.09 -2.95 38.59
CA ARG A 15 15.98 -2.37 39.62
C ARG A 15 16.33 -3.35 40.75
N GLU A 16 15.42 -4.25 41.08
CA GLU A 16 15.62 -5.32 42.07
C GLU A 16 16.45 -6.50 41.51
N GLY A 17 16.92 -6.43 40.25
CA GLY A 17 17.68 -7.50 39.60
C GLY A 17 16.81 -8.67 39.12
N LYS A 18 15.48 -8.51 39.11
CA LYS A 18 14.57 -9.53 38.56
C LYS A 18 14.56 -9.48 37.04
N LEU A 19 14.16 -10.59 36.45
CA LEU A 19 14.11 -10.77 35.00
C LEU A 19 13.23 -9.71 34.32
N ASP A 20 13.73 -9.14 33.23
CA ASP A 20 12.95 -8.24 32.39
C ASP A 20 11.96 -9.03 31.53
N VAL A 21 10.66 -8.77 31.76
CA VAL A 21 9.55 -9.40 31.06
C VAL A 21 9.48 -8.97 29.59
N THR A 22 10.09 -7.84 29.21
CA THR A 22 10.11 -7.39 27.81
C THR A 22 10.84 -8.38 26.90
N ILE A 23 11.94 -8.97 27.40
CA ILE A 23 12.73 -9.98 26.67
C ILE A 23 11.88 -11.20 26.32
N ARG A 24 11.03 -11.66 27.25
CA ARG A 24 10.17 -12.84 27.03
C ARG A 24 8.96 -12.54 26.14
N ARG A 25 8.55 -11.28 26.05
CA ARG A 25 7.33 -10.91 25.35
C ARG A 25 7.45 -11.09 23.84
N ASN A 26 8.69 -11.02 23.33
CA ASN A 26 9.04 -10.95 21.92
C ASN A 26 8.32 -9.80 21.19
N ASP A 27 8.99 -9.24 20.19
CA ASP A 27 8.36 -8.28 19.31
C ASP A 27 7.71 -9.00 18.12
N TRP A 28 6.72 -8.36 17.51
CA TRP A 28 6.13 -8.84 16.26
C TRP A 28 7.14 -8.83 15.08
N GLY A 29 8.37 -8.38 15.31
CA GLY A 29 9.44 -8.31 14.32
C GLY A 29 9.07 -7.36 13.19
N GLY A 30 8.90 -7.90 11.98
CA GLY A 30 8.40 -7.18 10.81
C GLY A 30 6.93 -7.48 10.46
N PHE A 31 6.26 -8.33 11.23
CA PHE A 31 4.87 -8.69 10.96
C PHE A 31 3.93 -7.65 11.53
N ASN A 32 3.23 -6.92 10.67
CA ASN A 32 2.14 -6.04 11.08
C ASN A 32 0.80 -6.80 10.97
N PRO A 33 0.20 -7.28 12.07
CA PRO A 33 -1.04 -8.05 12.03
C PRO A 33 -2.24 -7.26 11.49
N TYR A 34 -2.16 -5.92 11.44
CA TYR A 34 -3.25 -5.06 11.00
C TYR A 34 -3.30 -4.83 9.49
N ASN A 35 -2.28 -5.22 8.73
CA ASN A 35 -2.11 -4.76 7.35
C ASN A 35 -2.96 -5.48 6.29
N ARG A 36 -3.70 -6.53 6.66
CA ARG A 36 -4.54 -7.30 5.72
C ARG A 36 -6.01 -6.89 5.84
N GLN A 37 -6.34 -5.72 5.30
CA GLN A 37 -7.74 -5.28 5.17
C GLN A 37 -8.19 -5.44 3.72
N THR A 38 -9.41 -5.94 3.54
CA THR A 38 -10.06 -5.93 2.22
C THR A 38 -10.32 -4.49 1.79
N LYS A 39 -10.26 -4.23 0.49
CA LYS A 39 -10.48 -2.88 -0.08
C LYS A 39 -11.83 -2.32 0.34
N THR A 40 -11.88 -1.01 0.59
CA THR A 40 -13.16 -0.31 0.78
C THR A 40 -13.94 -0.20 -0.52
N LYS A 41 -15.26 0.04 -0.46
CA LYS A 41 -16.09 0.22 -1.67
C LYS A 41 -15.55 1.30 -2.60
N LYS A 42 -15.04 2.41 -2.04
CA LYS A 42 -14.46 3.52 -2.82
C LYS A 42 -13.19 3.08 -3.56
N GLU A 43 -12.29 2.38 -2.88
CA GLU A 43 -11.05 1.84 -3.46
C GLU A 43 -11.31 0.78 -4.53
N ALA A 44 -12.34 -0.05 -4.35
CA ALA A 44 -12.74 -1.03 -5.35
C ALA A 44 -13.19 -0.34 -6.65
N LEU A 45 -14.04 0.69 -6.54
CA LEU A 45 -14.53 1.45 -7.69
C LEU A 45 -13.42 2.18 -8.44
N THR A 46 -12.51 2.86 -7.73
CA THR A 46 -11.36 3.55 -8.36
C THR A 46 -10.41 2.55 -9.03
N HIS A 47 -10.15 1.43 -8.38
CA HIS A 47 -9.35 0.36 -8.96
C HIS A 47 -9.99 -0.23 -10.21
N MET A 48 -11.31 -0.45 -10.24
CA MET A 48 -12.01 -0.92 -11.44
C MET A 48 -11.90 0.06 -12.61
N GLN A 49 -12.01 1.37 -12.36
CA GLN A 49 -11.84 2.41 -13.37
C GLN A 49 -10.41 2.48 -13.94
N GLY A 50 -9.40 2.29 -13.08
CA GLY A 50 -7.99 2.39 -13.46
C GLY A 50 -7.38 1.11 -14.04
N LYS A 51 -7.80 -0.07 -13.56
CA LYS A 51 -7.18 -1.37 -13.87
C LYS A 51 -7.33 -1.76 -15.35
N HIS A 52 -8.47 -1.42 -15.95
CA HIS A 52 -8.78 -1.76 -17.34
C HIS A 52 -8.99 -0.52 -18.19
N ARG A 53 -8.14 0.50 -18.03
CA ARG A 53 -8.10 1.62 -18.97
C ARG A 53 -7.79 1.09 -20.36
N LYS A 54 -8.79 1.08 -21.24
CA LYS A 54 -8.60 0.84 -22.67
C LYS A 54 -7.65 1.94 -23.18
N ASN A 55 -6.61 1.56 -23.91
CA ASN A 55 -5.73 2.53 -24.56
C ASN A 55 -6.60 3.44 -25.44
N HIS A 56 -6.39 4.76 -25.38
CA HIS A 56 -7.14 5.72 -26.20
C HIS A 56 -6.99 5.41 -27.71
N SER A 57 -5.92 4.71 -28.10
CA SER A 57 -5.73 4.19 -29.47
C SER A 57 -6.79 3.19 -29.93
N GLN A 58 -7.65 2.69 -29.02
CA GLN A 58 -8.73 1.75 -29.32
C GLN A 58 -10.09 2.42 -29.58
N ILE A 59 -10.18 3.75 -29.44
CA ILE A 59 -11.45 4.47 -29.64
C ILE A 59 -11.83 4.55 -31.12
N ASN A 60 -10.85 4.41 -32.03
CA ASN A 60 -11.05 4.39 -33.48
C ASN A 60 -10.86 3.00 -34.08
N TYR A 61 -11.32 1.94 -33.39
CA TYR A 61 -11.55 0.67 -34.09
C TYR A 61 -12.82 0.81 -34.92
N ASP A 62 -12.69 1.42 -36.10
CA ASP A 62 -13.48 0.98 -37.23
C ASP A 62 -13.10 -0.48 -37.48
N GLU A 63 -14.05 -1.34 -37.88
CA GLU A 63 -13.81 -2.79 -38.12
C GLU A 63 -12.69 -3.05 -39.15
N ASN A 64 -12.24 -2.01 -39.85
CA ASN A 64 -11.12 -2.00 -40.78
C ASN A 64 -9.86 -1.49 -40.07
N GLY A 65 -9.11 -2.38 -39.40
CA GLY A 65 -7.94 -2.08 -38.58
C GLY A 65 -6.81 -1.26 -39.23
N SER A 66 -7.00 0.05 -39.41
CA SER A 66 -5.98 1.00 -39.86
C SER A 66 -5.62 1.97 -38.73
N PHE A 67 -4.33 2.02 -38.40
CA PHE A 67 -3.76 2.94 -37.44
C PHE A 67 -3.30 4.22 -38.16
N ILE A 68 -3.98 5.34 -37.91
CA ILE A 68 -3.51 6.65 -38.39
C ILE A 68 -2.32 7.10 -37.53
N CYS A 69 -1.11 6.78 -37.98
CA CYS A 69 0.09 7.49 -37.54
C CYS A 69 0.11 8.87 -38.22
N ARG A 70 -0.21 9.93 -37.48
CA ARG A 70 0.09 11.31 -37.91
C ARG A 70 1.60 11.52 -37.85
N LEU A 71 2.33 11.07 -38.87
CA LEU A 71 3.67 11.57 -39.13
C LEU A 71 3.52 12.98 -39.71
N ASN A 72 4.03 13.96 -38.98
CA ASN A 72 4.28 15.30 -39.52
C ASN A 72 5.23 15.15 -40.72
N CYS A 73 4.68 15.17 -41.94
CA CYS A 73 5.48 15.29 -43.15
C CYS A 73 6.03 16.72 -43.22
N ILE A 74 7.31 16.89 -42.88
CA ILE A 74 8.10 18.07 -43.24
C ILE A 74 8.29 17.99 -44.76
N PRO A 75 7.85 18.99 -45.56
CA PRO A 75 8.13 18.97 -46.99
C PRO A 75 9.60 19.31 -47.22
N ILE A 76 10.33 18.37 -47.83
CA ILE A 76 11.59 18.65 -48.53
C ILE A 76 11.20 18.83 -49.99
N ILE A 77 11.20 20.08 -50.45
CA ILE A 77 11.71 20.62 -51.72
C ILE A 77 11.41 22.13 -51.71
#